data_AF-A0A811PEB9-F1
#
_entry.id   AF-A0A811PEB9-F1
#
_cell.length_a   1.000
_cell.length_b   1.000
_cell.length_c   1.000
_cell.angle_alpha   90.00
_cell.angle_beta   90.00
_cell.angle_gamma   90.00
#
_symmetry.space_group_name_H-M   'P 1'
#
loop_
_entity.id
_entity.type
_entity.pdbx_description
1 polymer ?
#
loop_
_entity_poly.entity_id
_entity_poly.type
_entity_poly.pdbx_seq_one_letter_code
_entity_poly.pdbx_strand_id
1 'polypeptide(L)' 'MEATACRDPLVLAKQHGKQRVVLETDCLELVNLWKKKHSQRSVVDPILKETEDLSLAFHDFFFSYVNRVCNKVAHV' A
#
# COMPACT_ATOMS: atom_id res chain seq x y z
N MET A 1 -4.90 8.20 -9.18
CA MET A 1 -5.57 7.10 -8.46
C MET A 1 -4.80 6.84 -7.18
N GLU A 2 -5.46 6.72 -6.03
CA GLU A 2 -4.80 6.54 -4.72
C GLU A 2 -3.93 5.28 -4.66
N ALA A 3 -4.34 4.19 -5.34
CA ALA A 3 -3.56 2.96 -5.40
C ALA A 3 -2.16 3.15 -6.04
N THR A 4 -2.03 4.05 -7.02
CA THR A 4 -0.73 4.34 -7.66
C THR A 4 0.19 5.13 -6.73
N ALA A 5 -0.38 5.98 -5.87
CA ALA A 5 0.36 6.77 -4.88
C ALA A 5 0.98 5.89 -3.77
N CYS A 6 0.48 4.67 -3.56
CA CYS A 6 1.07 3.71 -2.64
C CYS A 6 2.40 3.13 -3.13
N ARG A 7 2.71 3.21 -4.43
CA ARG A 7 3.90 2.55 -5.01
C ARG A 7 5.20 3.31 -4.70
N ASP A 8 5.21 4.62 -4.91
CA ASP A 8 6.40 5.46 -4.73
C ASP A 8 7.00 5.40 -3.31
N PRO A 9 6.22 5.46 -2.20
CA PRO A 9 6.77 5.32 -0.86
C PRO A 9 7.37 3.93 -0.60
N LEU A 10 6.83 2.87 -1.20
CA LEU A 10 7.38 1.52 -1.08
C LEU A 10 8.70 1.36 -1.83
N VAL A 11 8.78 1.90 -3.04
CA VAL A 11 10.04 1.91 -3.81
C VAL A 11 11.12 2.68 -3.05
N LEU A 12 10.76 3.84 -2.48
CA LEU A 12 11.67 4.63 -1.67
C LEU A 12 12.12 3.87 -0.42
N ALA A 13 11.20 3.20 0.29
CA ALA A 13 11.52 2.41 1.48
C ALA A 13 12.45 1.23 1.15
N LYS A 14 12.23 0.56 0.01
CA LYS A 14 13.11 -0.51 -0.49
C LYS A 14 14.50 0.02 -0.81
N GLN A 15 14.62 1.15 -1.51
CA GLN A 15 15.91 1.79 -1.81
C GLN A 15 16.67 2.21 -0.55
N HIS A 16 15.95 2.62 0.50
CA HIS A 16 16.54 2.98 1.79
C HIS A 16 16.81 1.77 2.69
N GLY A 17 16.63 0.53 2.20
CA GLY A 17 16.89 -0.68 2.95
C GLY A 17 16.03 -0.84 4.20
N LYS A 18 14.82 -0.24 4.23
CA LYS A 18 13.89 -0.43 5.33
C LYS A 18 13.47 -1.89 5.36
N GLN A 19 13.44 -2.48 6.55
CA GLN A 19 13.06 -3.90 6.73
C GLN A 19 11.61 -4.06 7.20
N ARG A 20 11.06 -3.05 7.87
CA ARG A 20 9.70 -3.03 8.38
C ARG A 20 8.97 -1.82 7.82
N VAL A 21 7.87 -2.05 7.11
CA VAL A 21 7.12 -0.99 6.44
C VAL A 21 5.65 -1.11 6.78
N VAL A 22 5.06 0.02 7.20
CA VAL A 22 3.61 0.16 7.36
C VAL A 22 3.14 1.11 6.29
N LEU A 23 2.29 0.61 5.38
CA LEU A 23 1.62 1.41 4.39
C LEU A 23 0.25 1.80 4.92
N GLU A 24 0.08 3.10 5.17
CA GLU A 24 -1.13 3.69 5.69
C GLU A 24 -1.88 4.42 4.56
N THR A 25 -3.17 4.14 4.41
CA THR A 25 -4.03 4.80 3.41
C THR A 25 -5.35 5.23 4.03
N ASP A 26 -5.89 6.34 3.57
CA ASP A 26 -7.24 6.81 3.90
C ASP A 26 -8.33 6.21 2.99
N CYS A 27 -7.97 5.22 2.17
CA CYS A 27 -8.90 4.51 1.31
C CYS A 27 -9.29 3.17 1.93
N LEU A 28 -10.43 3.13 2.63
CA LEU A 28 -10.93 1.90 3.24
C LEU A 28 -11.22 0.82 2.19
N GLU A 29 -11.66 1.22 0.99
CA GLU A 29 -11.89 0.30 -0.13
C GLU A 29 -10.61 -0.41 -0.54
N LEU A 30 -9.49 0.33 -0.62
CA LEU A 30 -8.18 -0.24 -0.99
C LEU A 30 -7.68 -1.24 0.06
N VAL A 31 -7.86 -0.95 1.35
CA VAL A 31 -7.52 -1.89 2.44
C VAL A 31 -8.39 -3.15 2.38
N ASN A 32 -9.68 -3.01 2.08
CA ASN A 32 -10.57 -4.15 1.92
C ASN A 32 -10.23 -4.99 0.69
N LEU A 33 -9.84 -4.35 -0.41
CA LEU A 33 -9.37 -5.03 -1.62
C LEU A 33 -8.04 -5.75 -1.37
N TRP A 34 -7.11 -5.14 -0.63
CA TRP A 34 -5.88 -5.80 -0.18
C TRP A 34 -6.16 -7.05 0.65
N LYS A 35 -7.10 -6.99 1.60
CA LYS A 35 -7.51 -8.16 2.40
C LYS A 35 -8.13 -9.27 1.56
N LYS A 36 -8.78 -8.91 0.45
CA LYS A 36 -9.43 -9.85 -0.46
C LYS A 36 -8.65 -10.06 -1.76
N LYS A 37 -7.36 -9.71 -1.81
CA LYS A 37 -6.53 -9.72 -3.04
C LYS A 37 -6.49 -11.06 -3.77
N HIS A 38 -6.66 -12.18 -3.06
CA HIS A 38 -6.69 -13.52 -3.66
C HIS A 38 -8.09 -13.96 -4.14
N SER A 39 -9.13 -13.16 -3.94
CA SER A 39 -10.53 -13.55 -4.18
C SER A 39 -11.32 -12.57 -5.06
N GLN A 40 -10.70 -11.51 -5.59
CA GLN A 40 -11.37 -10.45 -6.35
C GLN A 40 -10.56 -10.17 -7.62
N ARG A 41 -11.21 -9.83 -8.74
CA ARG A 41 -10.55 -9.28 -9.95
C ARG A 41 -11.01 -7.83 -10.15
N SER A 42 -10.51 -6.94 -9.30
CA SER A 42 -10.81 -5.50 -9.41
C SER A 42 -9.89 -4.84 -10.44
N VAL A 43 -10.27 -3.66 -10.93
CA VAL A 43 -9.42 -2.84 -11.81
C VAL A 43 -8.07 -2.49 -11.17
N VAL A 44 -8.00 -2.50 -9.83
CA VAL A 44 -6.77 -2.26 -9.06
C VAL A 44 -5.97 -3.54 -8.74
N ASP A 45 -6.42 -4.72 -9.20
CA ASP A 45 -5.71 -6.00 -8.99
C ASP A 45 -4.23 -5.98 -9.44
N PRO A 46 -3.86 -5.36 -10.58
CA PRO A 46 -2.46 -5.26 -10.97
C PRO A 46 -1.63 -4.46 -9.97
N ILE A 47 -2.20 -3.36 -9.45
CA ILE A 47 -1.52 -2.47 -8.50
C ILE A 47 -1.36 -3.16 -7.14
N LEU A 48 -2.34 -3.96 -6.72
CA LEU A 48 -2.26 -4.76 -5.50
C LEU A 48 -1.19 -5.86 -5.62
N LYS A 49 -1.06 -6.49 -6.80
CA LYS A 49 0.02 -7.46 -7.05
C LYS A 49 1.40 -6.81 -7.06
N GLU A 50 1.55 -5.64 -7.67
CA GLU A 50 2.81 -4.88 -7.57
C GLU A 50 3.15 -4.52 -6.13
N THR A 51 2.14 -4.09 -5.36
CA THR A 51 2.30 -3.78 -3.92
C THR A 51 2.69 -5.03 -3.12
N GLU A 52 2.12 -6.19 -3.46
CA GLU A 52 2.49 -7.49 -2.88
C GLU A 52 3.92 -7.90 -3.23
N ASP A 53 4.32 -7.79 -4.50
CA ASP A 53 5.70 -8.08 -4.92
C ASP A 53 6.71 -7.19 -4.19
N LEU A 54 6.42 -5.88 -4.11
CA LEU A 54 7.22 -4.95 -3.32
C LEU A 54 7.24 -5.30 -1.83
N SER A 55 6.12 -5.80 -1.29
CA SER A 55 6.03 -6.21 0.11
C SER A 55 6.96 -7.37 0.46
N LEU A 56 7.24 -8.27 -0.50
CA LEU A 56 8.17 -9.38 -0.33
C LEU A 56 9.63 -8.94 -0.15
N ALA A 57 9.96 -7.70 -0.52
CA ALA A 57 11.28 -7.13 -0.27
C ALA A 57 11.49 -6.70 1.20
N PHE A 58 10.41 -6.68 2.00
CA PHE A 58 10.44 -6.31 3.41
C PHE A 58 10.31 -7.55 4.31
N HIS A 59 10.90 -7.51 5.49
CA HIS A 59 10.76 -8.55 6.51
C HIS A 59 9.36 -8.50 7.16
N ASP A 60 8.89 -7.28 7.46
CA ASP A 60 7.55 -7.04 7.97
C ASP A 60 6.84 -5.99 7.11
N PHE A 61 5.64 -6.32 6.65
CA PHE A 61 4.79 -5.41 5.90
C PHE A 61 3.37 -5.38 6.45
N PHE A 62 2.87 -4.18 6.75
CA PHE A 62 1.50 -3.96 7.20
C PHE A 62 0.79 -2.97 6.28
N PHE A 63 -0.46 -3.27 5.96
CA PHE A 63 -1.32 -2.40 5.17
C PHE A 63 -2.52 -1.99 6.03
N SER A 64 -2.59 -0.72 6.43
CA SER A 64 -3.57 -0.23 7.39
C SER A 64 -4.37 0.96 6.88
N TYR A 65 -5.61 1.08 7.36
CA TYR A 65 -6.44 2.25 7.15
C TYR A 65 -6.11 3.32 8.20
N VAL A 66 -5.92 4.57 7.78
CA VAL A 66 -5.82 5.73 8.68
C VAL A 66 -6.82 6.79 8.30
N ASN A 67 -7.35 7.51 9.28
CA ASN A 67 -8.29 8.61 9.01
C ASN A 67 -7.57 9.73 8.23
N ARG A 68 -8.25 10.34 7.24
CA ARG A 68 -7.74 11.47 6.42
C ARG A 68 -7.07 12.59 7.21
N VAL A 69 -7.49 12.82 8.45
CA VAL A 69 -6.90 13.82 9.34
C VAL A 69 -5.41 13.53 9.64
N CYS A 70 -4.99 12.27 9.61
CA CYS A 70 -3.61 11.83 9.80
C CYS A 70 -2.82 11.73 8.48
N ASN A 71 -3.47 11.65 7.33
CA ASN A 71 -2.83 11.51 6.00
C ASN A 71 -2.63 12.86 5.28
N LYS A 72 -2.36 13.94 6.01
CA LYS A 72 -2.22 15.30 5.42
C LYS A 72 -0.97 15.46 4.53
N VAL A 73 0.07 14.64 4.74
CA VAL A 73 1.35 14.76 4.03
C VAL A 73 1.29 14.10 2.64
N ALA A 74 0.46 13.08 2.44
CA ALA A 74 0.32 12.41 1.14
C ALA A 74 -0.74 13.05 0.23
N HIS A 75 -1.46 14.09 0.71
CA HIS A 75 -2.53 14.78 -0.02
C HIS A 75 -2.06 16.08 -0.70
N VAL A 76 -0.75 16.31 -0.81
CA VAL A 76 -0.15 17.50 -1.46
C VAL A 76 0.27 17.17 -2.88
#